data_AF-A0AAV9FJT7-F1
#
_entry.id   AF-A0AAV9FJT7-F1
#
_cell.length_a   1.000
_cell.length_b   1.000
_cell.length_c   1.000
_cell.angle_alpha   90.00
_cell.angle_beta   90.00
_cell.angle_gamma   90.00
#
_symmetry.space_group_name_H-M   'P 1'
#
loop_
_entity.id
_entity.type
_entity.pdbx_description
1 polymer ?
#
loop_
_entity_poly.entity_id
_entity_poly.type
_entity_poly.pdbx_seq_one_letter_code
_entity_poly.pdbx_strand_id
1 'polypeptide(L)'
;MGYYDDLIETRPCKGFEVKQGVTFGKGVYSKLDFQEDELVLKDEMLFGAQHTSNKVDCFVCSHCFQFIGSVELQIGRKLYLQGLGLSSKEDVPTESDDEDCYPMENHNHSELCSSSASRDNSAPSDDTLESLMNGTLSLPYSEKFSLPPVISCLGGCEEEHYCSKSCAEADWELFHSILCTGKNSRSLQRNALAKFVEHANKTNDIFILAAKAISFTILRYKKLKITHLKNQIQNTGLHEVARTNFSLLMEAWRPISMGFKKRWWDCIALPDDIDSSREASFRMQIKELAFEEEAEKVTSSFLHALEDDYSVCCQGTAFFPLQSCMNHSCCPNAKAFKREEDRDGQATIIALRTISKGEEDE
;
A
#
# COMPACT_ATOMS: atom_id res chain seq x y z
N MET A 1 0.78 3.31 -30.44
CA MET A 1 0.30 2.45 -29.35
C MET A 1 0.18 3.31 -28.11
N GLY A 2 -0.94 3.24 -27.38
CA GLY A 2 -1.16 3.99 -26.15
C GLY A 2 -0.42 3.35 -24.97
N TYR A 3 -0.25 4.09 -23.86
CA TYR A 3 0.43 3.57 -22.65
C TYR A 3 -0.20 2.28 -22.12
N TYR A 4 -1.54 2.21 -22.11
CA TYR A 4 -2.25 1.02 -21.64
C TYR A 4 -2.14 -0.15 -22.61
N ASP A 5 -2.08 0.10 -23.91
CA ASP A 5 -1.86 -0.95 -24.90
C ASP A 5 -0.49 -1.61 -24.66
N ASP A 6 0.57 -0.79 -24.53
CA ASP A 6 1.92 -1.27 -24.23
C ASP A 6 1.96 -2.06 -22.89
N LEU A 7 1.22 -1.58 -21.88
CA LEU A 7 1.16 -2.22 -20.57
C LEU A 7 0.41 -3.56 -20.59
N ILE A 8 -0.67 -3.66 -21.37
CA ILE A 8 -1.47 -4.88 -21.49
C ILE A 8 -0.67 -5.94 -22.28
N GLU A 9 0.07 -5.55 -23.31
CA GLU A 9 0.88 -6.47 -24.11
C GLU A 9 1.99 -7.15 -23.31
N THR A 10 2.57 -6.46 -22.33
CA THR A 10 3.63 -7.04 -21.48
C THR A 10 3.10 -7.91 -20.34
N ARG A 11 1.77 -7.92 -20.12
CA ARG A 11 1.15 -8.62 -19.00
C ARG A 11 0.47 -9.92 -19.41
N PRO A 12 0.37 -10.89 -18.47
CA PRO A 12 -0.23 -12.19 -18.76
C PRO A 12 -1.75 -12.12 -18.99
N CYS A 13 -2.44 -11.10 -18.47
CA CYS A 13 -3.88 -10.95 -18.60
C CYS A 13 -4.27 -10.35 -19.95
N LYS A 14 -4.69 -11.22 -20.87
CA LYS A 14 -5.16 -10.86 -22.21
C LYS A 14 -6.67 -11.02 -22.25
N GLY A 15 -7.40 -9.95 -21.98
CA GLY A 15 -8.85 -10.06 -21.90
C GLY A 15 -9.59 -8.74 -21.77
N PHE A 16 -8.88 -7.61 -21.77
CA PHE A 16 -9.49 -6.30 -21.56
C PHE A 16 -8.78 -5.21 -22.38
N GLU A 17 -9.38 -4.02 -22.40
CA GLU A 17 -8.82 -2.76 -22.89
C GLU A 17 -9.20 -1.61 -21.97
N VAL A 18 -8.36 -0.59 -21.96
CA VAL A 18 -8.70 0.68 -21.31
C VAL A 18 -9.21 1.64 -22.38
N LYS A 19 -10.45 2.13 -22.22
CA LYS A 19 -11.02 3.17 -23.08
C LYS A 19 -11.18 4.47 -22.32
N GLN A 20 -11.07 5.57 -23.05
CA GLN A 20 -11.43 6.89 -22.55
C GLN A 20 -12.91 7.15 -22.90
N GLY A 21 -13.78 7.06 -21.92
CA GLY A 21 -15.18 7.49 -21.99
C GLY A 21 -15.33 9.01 -21.92
N VAL A 22 -16.48 9.50 -22.39
CA VAL A 22 -16.82 10.93 -22.42
C VAL A 22 -17.29 11.41 -21.04
N THR A 23 -17.98 10.55 -20.29
CA THR A 23 -18.64 10.88 -19.02
C THR A 23 -17.82 10.51 -17.79
N PHE A 24 -17.34 9.27 -17.71
CA PHE A 24 -16.71 8.72 -16.49
C PHE A 24 -15.19 8.69 -16.50
N GLY A 25 -14.56 9.31 -17.51
CA GLY A 25 -13.12 9.30 -17.67
C GLY A 25 -12.65 7.98 -18.29
N LYS A 26 -11.74 7.27 -17.63
CA LYS A 26 -11.22 5.99 -18.15
C LYS A 26 -12.07 4.84 -17.61
N GLY A 27 -12.28 3.80 -18.42
CA GLY A 27 -12.94 2.56 -18.03
C GLY A 27 -12.15 1.36 -18.53
N VAL A 28 -12.25 0.24 -17.82
CA VAL A 28 -11.72 -1.06 -18.25
C VAL A 28 -12.87 -1.84 -18.89
N TYR A 29 -12.64 -2.40 -20.07
CA TYR A 29 -13.67 -3.12 -20.82
C TYR A 29 -13.19 -4.50 -21.21
N SER A 30 -14.06 -5.48 -21.03
CA SER A 30 -13.82 -6.87 -21.41
C SER A 30 -13.72 -7.05 -22.94
N LYS A 31 -12.67 -7.74 -23.42
CA LYS A 31 -12.49 -8.16 -24.83
C LYS A 31 -13.00 -9.58 -25.09
N LEU A 32 -13.24 -10.33 -24.02
CA LEU A 32 -13.69 -11.71 -24.00
C LEU A 32 -14.92 -11.81 -23.09
N ASP A 33 -15.62 -12.93 -23.15
CA ASP A 33 -16.65 -13.26 -22.16
C ASP A 33 -15.97 -13.91 -20.95
N PHE A 34 -16.39 -13.55 -19.74
CA PHE A 34 -15.94 -14.16 -18.49
C PHE A 34 -17.09 -14.84 -17.78
N GLN A 35 -16.84 -16.00 -17.17
CA GLN A 35 -17.78 -16.65 -16.25
C GLN A 35 -17.58 -16.13 -14.82
N GLU A 36 -18.58 -16.36 -13.96
CA GLU A 36 -18.46 -16.10 -12.53
C GLU A 36 -17.20 -16.77 -11.93
N ASP A 37 -16.53 -16.05 -11.02
CA ASP A 37 -15.26 -16.38 -10.39
C ASP A 37 -14.04 -16.49 -11.32
N GLU A 38 -14.19 -16.20 -12.62
CA GLU A 38 -13.07 -16.19 -13.56
C GLU A 38 -12.16 -14.98 -13.32
N LEU A 39 -10.85 -15.18 -13.50
CA LEU A 39 -9.85 -14.11 -13.39
C LEU A 39 -10.00 -13.13 -14.55
N VAL A 40 -10.48 -11.92 -14.24
CA VAL A 40 -10.64 -10.81 -15.20
C VAL A 40 -9.31 -10.10 -15.40
N LEU A 41 -8.67 -9.70 -14.29
CA LEU A 41 -7.48 -8.86 -14.30
C LEU A 41 -6.55 -9.24 -13.15
N LYS A 42 -5.25 -9.34 -13.44
CA LYS A 42 -4.18 -9.33 -12.44
C LYS A 42 -3.30 -8.11 -12.70
N ASP A 43 -3.41 -7.11 -11.83
CA ASP A 43 -2.72 -5.83 -11.96
C ASP A 43 -1.49 -5.78 -11.04
N GLU A 44 -0.34 -5.75 -11.68
CA GLU A 44 0.92 -5.47 -11.00
C GLU A 44 0.97 -4.00 -10.55
N MET A 45 1.20 -3.84 -9.25
CA MET A 45 1.48 -2.57 -8.61
C MET A 45 2.69 -1.89 -9.28
N LEU A 46 2.53 -0.61 -9.63
CA LEU A 46 3.62 0.22 -10.12
C LEU A 46 4.63 0.51 -8.99
N PHE A 47 4.11 0.76 -7.80
CA PHE A 47 4.85 0.82 -6.53
C PHE A 47 3.84 0.74 -5.37
N GLY A 48 4.30 0.27 -4.21
CA GLY A 48 3.52 0.24 -2.98
C GLY A 48 4.38 0.42 -1.74
N ALA A 49 3.74 0.66 -0.61
CA ALA A 49 4.35 0.68 0.71
C ALA A 49 3.42 -0.02 1.70
N GLN A 50 3.99 -0.92 2.52
CA GLN A 50 3.28 -1.49 3.66
C GLN A 50 3.13 -0.40 4.73
N HIS A 51 1.98 -0.38 5.40
CA HIS A 51 1.77 0.58 6.49
C HIS A 51 2.76 0.32 7.63
N THR A 52 3.22 1.40 8.26
CA THR A 52 4.26 1.31 9.29
C THR A 52 3.79 0.49 10.48
N SER A 53 2.55 0.70 10.93
CA SER A 53 1.92 -0.08 12.00
C SER A 53 1.82 -1.57 11.66
N ASN A 54 1.49 -1.90 10.40
CA ASN A 54 1.32 -3.28 9.94
C ASN A 54 2.65 -4.06 9.86
N LYS A 55 3.82 -3.39 9.86
CA LYS A 55 5.14 -4.06 9.89
C LYS A 55 5.37 -4.88 11.17
N VAL A 56 4.65 -4.56 12.24
CA VAL A 56 4.67 -5.33 13.50
C VAL A 56 3.96 -6.66 13.34
N ASP A 57 2.86 -6.68 12.58
CA ASP A 57 2.02 -7.86 12.38
C ASP A 57 2.44 -8.73 11.20
N CYS A 58 2.96 -8.12 10.14
CA CYS A 58 3.24 -8.81 8.89
C CYS A 58 4.67 -8.55 8.43
N PHE A 59 5.47 -9.62 8.37
CA PHE A 59 6.82 -9.53 7.81
C PHE A 59 6.79 -9.97 6.34
N VAL A 60 6.80 -8.99 5.44
CA VAL A 60 6.60 -9.22 4.00
C VAL A 60 7.77 -8.71 3.17
N CYS A 61 7.82 -9.15 1.92
CA CYS A 61 8.73 -8.61 0.93
C CYS A 61 8.41 -7.13 0.64
N SER A 62 9.40 -6.27 0.74
CA SER A 62 9.34 -4.83 0.47
C SER A 62 8.99 -4.44 -0.97
N HIS A 63 9.08 -5.41 -1.91
CA HIS A 63 8.78 -5.22 -3.32
C HIS A 63 7.40 -5.76 -3.71
N CYS A 64 7.14 -7.04 -3.41
CA CYS A 64 5.92 -7.72 -3.84
C CYS A 64 4.92 -7.99 -2.72
N PHE A 65 5.22 -7.64 -1.46
CA PHE A 65 4.32 -7.79 -0.30
C PHE A 65 3.90 -9.23 0.04
N GLN A 66 4.56 -10.22 -0.56
CA GLN A 66 4.47 -11.62 -0.17
C GLN A 66 5.06 -11.81 1.24
N PHE A 67 4.40 -12.57 2.12
CA PHE A 67 4.98 -13.02 3.40
C PHE A 67 6.30 -13.78 3.20
N ILE A 68 7.31 -13.53 4.05
CA ILE A 68 8.66 -14.11 3.94
C ILE A 68 9.11 -14.78 5.26
N GLY A 69 10.13 -15.63 5.20
CA GLY A 69 10.69 -16.34 6.35
C GLY A 69 9.98 -17.65 6.64
N SER A 70 9.51 -17.83 7.87
CA SER A 70 8.75 -18.99 8.32
C SER A 70 7.57 -18.54 9.17
N VAL A 71 6.60 -19.42 9.39
CA VAL A 71 5.46 -19.15 10.29
C VAL A 71 5.96 -18.81 11.70
N GLU A 72 6.98 -19.50 12.16
CA GLU A 72 7.63 -19.26 13.45
C GLU A 72 8.28 -17.88 13.51
N LEU A 73 8.96 -17.46 12.44
CA LEU A 73 9.55 -16.12 12.38
C LEU A 73 8.46 -15.03 12.40
N GLN A 74 7.34 -15.22 11.69
CA GLN A 74 6.22 -14.27 11.70
C GLN A 74 5.66 -14.10 13.11
N ILE A 75 5.35 -15.22 13.77
CA ILE A 75 4.77 -15.23 15.13
C ILE A 75 5.78 -14.68 16.14
N GLY A 76 7.04 -15.15 16.09
CA GLY A 76 8.10 -14.70 16.99
C GLY A 76 8.35 -13.20 16.89
N ARG A 77 8.43 -12.65 15.67
CA ARG A 77 8.59 -11.20 15.45
C ARG A 77 7.41 -10.41 16.00
N LYS A 78 6.17 -10.85 15.73
CA LYS A 78 4.97 -10.18 16.22
C LYS A 78 4.97 -10.11 17.75
N LEU A 79 5.15 -11.25 18.41
CA LEU A 79 5.15 -11.33 19.87
C LEU A 79 6.29 -10.52 20.50
N TYR A 80 7.49 -10.55 19.90
CA TYR A 80 8.62 -9.75 20.34
C TYR A 80 8.32 -8.24 20.26
N LEU A 81 7.83 -7.76 19.11
CA LEU A 81 7.53 -6.35 18.91
C LEU A 81 6.34 -5.87 19.76
N GLN A 82 5.34 -6.72 19.96
CA GLN A 82 4.24 -6.45 20.91
C GLN A 82 4.76 -6.34 22.35
N GLY A 83 5.70 -7.20 22.76
CA GLY A 83 6.35 -7.13 24.07
C GLY A 83 7.13 -5.83 24.30
N LEU A 84 7.61 -5.18 23.23
CA LEU A 84 8.24 -3.85 23.29
C LEU A 84 7.23 -2.69 23.33
N GLY A 85 5.92 -2.97 23.35
CA GLY A 85 4.88 -1.95 23.35
C GLY A 85 4.62 -1.31 21.99
N LEU A 86 5.04 -1.94 20.88
CA LEU A 86 4.85 -1.43 19.51
C LEU A 86 3.51 -1.87 18.89
N SER A 87 2.63 -2.53 19.65
CA SER A 87 1.31 -2.95 19.16
C SER A 87 0.41 -1.73 18.93
N SER A 88 -0.30 -1.72 17.81
CA SER A 88 -1.33 -0.75 17.41
C SER A 88 -2.63 -0.84 18.21
N LYS A 89 -2.53 -0.97 19.54
CA LYS A 89 -3.63 -0.65 20.43
C LYS A 89 -3.35 0.76 20.94
N GLU A 90 -3.75 1.76 20.16
CA GLU A 90 -3.91 3.10 20.73
C GLU A 90 -5.06 3.02 21.73
N ASP A 91 -4.71 2.81 22.99
CA ASP A 91 -5.57 3.18 24.11
C ASP A 91 -5.74 4.71 24.02
N VAL A 92 -6.82 5.16 23.39
CA VAL A 92 -7.24 6.56 23.48
C VAL A 92 -7.49 6.85 24.97
N PRO A 93 -6.87 7.88 25.56
CA PRO A 93 -7.23 8.30 26.91
C PRO A 93 -8.69 8.75 26.84
N THR A 94 -9.58 8.08 27.58
CA THR A 94 -10.87 8.66 27.90
C THR A 94 -10.62 9.96 28.65
N GLU A 95 -10.65 11.08 27.95
CA GLU A 95 -10.90 12.38 28.56
C GLU A 95 -12.31 12.30 29.16
N SER A 96 -12.36 12.05 30.47
CA SER A 96 -13.55 12.29 31.24
C SER A 96 -13.71 13.81 31.34
N ASP A 97 -14.65 14.35 30.58
CA ASP A 97 -15.13 15.71 30.77
C ASP A 97 -15.58 15.90 32.23
N ASP A 98 -15.05 16.96 32.84
CA ASP A 98 -15.40 17.48 34.16
C ASP A 98 -16.89 17.83 34.25
N GLU A 99 -17.52 17.61 35.41
CA GLU A 99 -18.03 18.68 36.29
C GLU A 99 -18.73 18.12 37.56
N ASP A 100 -18.33 18.72 38.70
CA ASP A 100 -19.06 18.95 39.97
C ASP A 100 -19.40 17.83 40.97
N CYS A 101 -18.69 17.80 42.13
CA CYS A 101 -19.21 18.28 43.45
C CYS A 101 -18.34 17.89 44.68
N TYR A 102 -17.82 18.93 45.37
CA TYR A 102 -17.45 19.13 46.80
C TYR A 102 -16.49 18.17 47.58
N PRO A 103 -15.65 18.72 48.49
CA PRO A 103 -14.71 17.94 49.31
C PRO A 103 -15.26 17.61 50.71
N MET A 104 -15.18 16.36 51.15
CA MET A 104 -14.99 16.05 52.59
C MET A 104 -14.51 14.61 52.88
N GLU A 105 -13.43 14.56 53.66
CA GLU A 105 -12.98 13.60 54.70
C GLU A 105 -13.08 12.06 54.56
N ASN A 106 -11.88 11.47 54.68
CA ASN A 106 -11.50 10.19 55.31
C ASN A 106 -12.61 9.29 55.88
N HIS A 107 -12.62 8.01 55.52
CA HIS A 107 -12.63 6.88 56.47
C HIS A 107 -12.21 5.55 55.80
N ASN A 108 -11.25 4.86 56.44
CA ASN A 108 -10.91 3.44 56.23
C ASN A 108 -12.07 2.53 56.66
N HIS A 109 -12.34 1.46 55.89
CA HIS A 109 -12.80 0.10 56.28
C HIS A 109 -13.24 -0.62 54.98
N SER A 110 -12.47 -1.56 54.42
CA SER A 110 -12.50 -3.01 54.69
C SER A 110 -13.89 -3.66 54.58
N GLU A 111 -14.27 -4.19 53.40
CA GLU A 111 -14.48 -5.63 53.13
C GLU A 111 -15.18 -5.92 51.77
N LEU A 112 -14.50 -6.78 50.98
CA LEU A 112 -14.95 -7.81 50.02
C LEU A 112 -15.92 -7.50 48.86
N CYS A 113 -15.44 -7.73 47.62
CA CYS A 113 -15.64 -8.96 46.80
C CYS A 113 -15.50 -8.60 45.29
N SER A 114 -14.33 -8.78 44.68
CA SER A 114 -13.90 -9.98 43.92
C SER A 114 -14.73 -10.32 42.68
N SER A 115 -14.38 -9.72 41.54
CA SER A 115 -14.31 -10.42 40.25
C SER A 115 -13.47 -9.60 39.25
N SER A 116 -12.19 -9.43 39.53
CA SER A 116 -11.20 -9.06 38.51
C SER A 116 -10.91 -10.33 37.72
N ALA A 117 -11.48 -10.46 36.51
CA ALA A 117 -11.00 -11.46 35.56
C ALA A 117 -9.57 -11.06 35.18
N SER A 118 -8.60 -11.73 35.80
CA SER A 118 -7.21 -11.71 35.40
C SER A 118 -7.13 -12.20 33.96
N ARG A 119 -6.89 -11.28 33.01
CA ARG A 119 -6.32 -11.66 31.72
C ARG A 119 -4.91 -12.16 32.03
N ASP A 120 -4.76 -13.48 32.16
CA ASP A 120 -3.45 -14.13 32.21
C ASP A 120 -2.70 -13.80 30.91
N ASN A 121 -1.87 -12.76 30.93
CA ASN A 121 -0.87 -12.52 29.90
C ASN A 121 0.24 -13.56 30.07
N SER A 122 0.01 -14.78 29.61
CA SER A 122 1.08 -15.77 29.45
C SER A 122 1.92 -15.42 28.21
N ALA A 123 2.63 -14.30 28.26
CA ALA A 123 3.62 -13.98 27.24
C ALA A 123 4.70 -15.09 27.24
N PRO A 124 5.11 -15.61 26.08
CA PRO A 124 6.15 -16.62 26.02
C PRO A 124 7.48 -16.07 26.56
N SER A 125 8.29 -16.93 27.18
CA SER A 125 9.62 -16.55 27.66
C SER A 125 10.53 -16.07 26.52
N ASP A 126 11.50 -15.21 26.83
CA ASP A 126 12.48 -14.69 25.87
C ASP A 126 13.19 -15.82 25.09
N ASP A 127 13.57 -16.91 25.77
CA ASP A 127 14.20 -18.09 25.14
C ASP A 127 13.30 -18.73 24.06
N THR A 128 11.98 -18.73 24.29
CA THR A 128 11.00 -19.27 23.34
C THR A 128 10.85 -18.33 22.14
N LEU A 129 10.82 -17.01 22.37
CA LEU A 129 10.78 -16.02 21.30
C LEU A 129 12.03 -16.07 20.42
N GLU A 130 13.21 -16.15 21.04
CA GLU A 130 14.46 -16.31 20.32
C GLU A 130 14.47 -17.60 19.51
N SER A 131 13.98 -18.71 20.10
CA SER A 131 13.89 -20.00 19.41
C SER A 131 12.95 -20.00 18.20
N LEU A 132 11.85 -19.23 18.26
CA LEU A 132 10.96 -19.00 17.12
C LEU A 132 11.64 -18.18 16.02
N MET A 133 12.34 -17.10 16.40
CA MET A 133 12.96 -16.17 15.45
C MET A 133 14.21 -16.75 14.77
N ASN A 134 14.97 -17.60 15.46
CA ASN A 134 16.15 -18.26 14.90
C ASN A 134 15.84 -19.60 14.21
N GLY A 135 14.58 -20.07 14.27
CA GLY A 135 14.12 -21.29 13.62
C GLY A 135 14.53 -22.60 14.32
N THR A 136 14.95 -22.55 15.59
CA THR A 136 15.24 -23.75 16.39
C THR A 136 13.97 -24.40 16.94
N LEU A 137 12.91 -23.63 17.12
CA LEU A 137 11.57 -24.14 17.44
C LEU A 137 10.75 -24.25 16.15
N SER A 138 10.06 -25.37 15.97
CA SER A 138 9.11 -25.59 14.88
C SER A 138 7.70 -25.78 15.43
N LEU A 139 6.74 -25.07 14.86
CA LEU A 139 5.34 -25.15 15.25
C LEU A 139 4.63 -26.30 14.51
N PRO A 140 3.65 -26.98 15.14
CA PRO A 140 2.89 -28.02 14.46
C PRO A 140 2.25 -27.52 13.17
N TYR A 141 2.37 -28.30 12.10
CA TYR A 141 1.79 -28.04 10.78
C TYR A 141 2.38 -26.85 10.01
N SER A 142 3.42 -26.19 10.51
CA SER A 142 4.05 -25.06 9.80
C SER A 142 4.68 -25.50 8.47
N GLU A 143 5.02 -26.78 8.31
CA GLU A 143 5.53 -27.35 7.07
C GLU A 143 4.55 -27.24 5.89
N LYS A 144 3.24 -27.13 6.18
CA LYS A 144 2.19 -26.93 5.17
C LYS A 144 2.19 -25.52 4.59
N PHE A 145 2.82 -24.57 5.28
CA PHE A 145 2.84 -23.15 4.93
C PHE A 145 4.26 -22.70 4.58
N SER A 146 4.76 -23.20 3.46
CA SER A 146 6.09 -22.81 2.96
C SER A 146 6.10 -21.36 2.48
N LEU A 147 6.85 -20.51 3.19
CA LEU A 147 7.11 -19.12 2.84
C LEU A 147 8.49 -18.98 2.16
N PRO A 148 8.67 -18.00 1.24
CA PRO A 148 9.96 -17.69 0.64
C PRO A 148 11.02 -17.27 1.68
N PRO A 149 12.32 -17.43 1.38
CA PRO A 149 13.39 -17.02 2.28
C PRO A 149 13.44 -15.50 2.47
N VAL A 150 14.14 -15.07 3.52
CA VAL A 150 14.43 -13.67 3.80
C VAL A 150 15.75 -13.28 3.16
N ILE A 151 15.71 -12.33 2.23
CA ILE A 151 16.89 -11.73 1.61
C ILE A 151 17.01 -10.28 2.08
N SER A 152 18.17 -9.92 2.62
CA SER A 152 18.45 -8.57 3.08
C SER A 152 18.65 -7.60 1.92
N CYS A 153 18.45 -6.32 2.20
CA CYS A 153 18.69 -5.24 1.25
C CYS A 153 20.14 -5.21 0.70
N LEU A 154 20.25 -4.98 -0.61
CA LEU A 154 21.53 -4.80 -1.32
C LEU A 154 22.35 -3.61 -0.77
N GLY A 155 21.65 -2.59 -0.28
CA GLY A 155 22.23 -1.42 0.37
C GLY A 155 22.68 -1.65 1.82
N GLY A 156 22.23 -2.74 2.43
CA GLY A 156 22.50 -3.08 3.83
C GLY A 156 21.77 -2.19 4.85
N CYS A 157 20.55 -1.73 4.54
CA CYS A 157 19.66 -1.23 5.58
C CYS A 157 18.97 -2.41 6.28
N GLU A 158 18.51 -2.16 7.51
CA GLU A 158 17.84 -3.16 8.36
C GLU A 158 16.32 -3.19 8.11
N GLU A 159 15.78 -2.21 7.41
CA GLU A 159 14.34 -2.07 7.21
C GLU A 159 13.79 -2.99 6.11
N GLU A 160 14.43 -3.01 4.94
CA GLU A 160 13.87 -3.63 3.74
C GLU A 160 14.37 -5.07 3.54
N HIS A 161 13.41 -5.96 3.28
CA HIS A 161 13.64 -7.40 3.12
C HIS A 161 12.88 -7.94 1.92
N TYR A 162 13.39 -9.01 1.31
CA TYR A 162 12.88 -9.50 0.03
C TYR A 162 12.69 -11.01 0.01
N CYS A 163 11.74 -11.50 -0.77
CA CYS A 163 11.49 -12.93 -0.96
C CYS A 163 12.48 -13.60 -1.92
N SER A 164 13.17 -12.81 -2.75
CA SER A 164 14.04 -13.29 -3.81
C SER A 164 15.09 -12.24 -4.19
N LYS A 165 16.20 -12.69 -4.80
CA LYS A 165 17.21 -11.80 -5.36
C LYS A 165 16.62 -10.90 -6.45
N SER A 166 15.70 -11.45 -7.26
CA SER A 166 14.99 -10.69 -8.30
C SER A 166 14.17 -9.55 -7.71
N CYS A 167 13.43 -9.77 -6.61
CA CYS A 167 12.70 -8.70 -5.93
C CYS A 167 13.62 -7.64 -5.33
N ALA A 168 14.74 -8.05 -4.72
CA ALA A 168 15.74 -7.12 -4.20
C ALA A 168 16.35 -6.24 -5.30
N GLU A 169 16.69 -6.84 -6.45
CA GLU A 169 17.22 -6.12 -7.60
C GLU A 169 16.18 -5.20 -8.25
N ALA A 170 14.94 -5.68 -8.44
CA ALA A 170 13.85 -4.88 -9.00
C ALA A 170 13.55 -3.65 -8.13
N ASP A 171 13.40 -3.83 -6.82
CA ASP A 171 13.17 -2.71 -5.89
C ASP A 171 14.36 -1.74 -5.87
N TRP A 172 15.60 -2.25 -5.89
CA TRP A 172 16.80 -1.44 -5.96
C TRP A 172 16.88 -0.59 -7.23
N GLU A 173 16.60 -1.19 -8.39
CA GLU A 173 16.61 -0.52 -9.68
C GLU A 173 15.50 0.50 -9.85
N LEU A 174 14.32 0.21 -9.31
CA LEU A 174 13.12 1.03 -9.49
C LEU A 174 12.99 2.13 -8.43
N PHE A 175 13.37 1.89 -7.17
CA PHE A 175 13.06 2.82 -6.08
C PHE A 175 14.20 2.93 -5.06
N HIS A 176 14.58 1.81 -4.45
CA HIS A 176 15.22 1.80 -3.14
C HIS A 176 16.68 2.26 -3.19
N SER A 177 17.37 2.16 -4.34
CA SER A 177 18.79 2.52 -4.40
C SER A 177 19.11 3.96 -3.96
N ILE A 178 18.17 4.90 -4.09
CA ILE A 178 18.33 6.29 -3.64
C ILE A 178 17.52 6.64 -2.38
N LEU A 179 16.73 5.70 -1.87
CA LEU A 179 15.99 5.81 -0.59
C LEU A 179 16.67 5.02 0.54
N CYS A 180 17.61 4.14 0.21
CA CYS A 180 18.29 3.30 1.18
C CYS A 180 19.10 4.13 2.18
N THR A 181 18.98 3.79 3.46
CA THR A 181 19.77 4.35 4.57
C THR A 181 21.06 3.55 4.85
N GLY A 182 21.19 2.38 4.22
CA GLY A 182 22.30 1.45 4.39
C GLY A 182 23.63 1.96 3.81
N LYS A 183 24.73 1.31 4.21
CA LYS A 183 26.10 1.73 3.89
C LYS A 183 26.39 1.77 2.38
N ASN A 184 25.73 0.91 1.60
CA ASN A 184 25.92 0.79 0.15
C ASN A 184 24.86 1.55 -0.66
N SER A 185 24.14 2.50 -0.04
CA SER A 185 23.16 3.35 -0.72
C SER A 185 23.78 4.20 -1.84
N ARG A 186 23.02 4.46 -2.92
CA ARG A 186 23.40 5.45 -3.94
C ARG A 186 23.15 6.89 -3.49
N SER A 187 22.46 7.10 -2.36
CA SER A 187 22.27 8.43 -1.78
C SER A 187 23.45 8.82 -0.90
N LEU A 188 23.97 10.04 -1.12
CA LEU A 188 25.02 10.62 -0.29
C LEU A 188 24.47 11.16 1.04
N GLN A 189 23.15 11.34 1.17
CA GLN A 189 22.50 12.00 2.31
C GLN A 189 21.75 10.99 3.20
N ARG A 190 22.40 9.89 3.56
CA ARG A 190 21.78 8.79 4.34
C ARG A 190 21.17 9.25 5.66
N ASN A 191 21.81 10.19 6.36
CA ASN A 191 21.29 10.74 7.61
C ASN A 191 20.01 11.57 7.40
N ALA A 192 19.91 12.30 6.30
CA ALA A 192 18.69 13.05 5.98
C ALA A 192 17.55 12.10 5.59
N LEU A 193 17.87 11.04 4.84
CA LEU A 193 16.91 9.97 4.53
C LEU A 193 16.41 9.26 5.78
N ALA A 194 17.29 8.94 6.73
CA ALA A 194 16.88 8.32 8.00
C ALA A 194 15.91 9.21 8.77
N LYS A 195 16.18 10.53 8.87
CA LYS A 195 15.26 11.50 9.49
C LYS A 195 13.93 11.62 8.74
N PHE A 196 13.96 11.55 7.41
CA PHE A 196 12.76 11.56 6.60
C PHE A 196 11.90 10.32 6.84
N VAL A 197 12.52 9.13 6.86
CA VAL A 197 11.81 7.87 7.15
C VAL A 197 11.24 7.88 8.57
N GLU A 198 12.01 8.33 9.56
CA GLU A 198 11.54 8.48 10.93
C GLU A 198 10.32 9.43 11.01
N HIS A 199 10.39 10.57 10.32
CA HIS A 199 9.26 11.51 10.27
C HIS A 199 8.03 10.87 9.62
N ALA A 200 8.19 10.24 8.44
CA ALA A 200 7.08 9.61 7.73
C ALA A 200 6.42 8.50 8.56
N ASN A 201 7.22 7.66 9.23
CA ASN A 201 6.73 6.62 10.12
C ASN A 201 5.96 7.17 11.33
N LYS A 202 6.30 8.38 11.80
CA LYS A 202 5.64 9.04 12.95
C LYS A 202 4.42 9.87 12.57
N THR A 203 4.31 10.35 11.34
CA THR A 203 3.25 11.28 10.93
C THR A 203 2.30 10.64 9.94
N ASN A 204 2.79 10.25 8.77
CA ASN A 204 1.99 9.62 7.74
C ASN A 204 2.89 8.86 6.75
N ASP A 205 2.71 7.55 6.66
CA ASP A 205 3.52 6.69 5.80
C ASP A 205 3.25 6.90 4.29
N ILE A 206 2.24 7.71 3.92
CA ILE A 206 2.05 8.18 2.54
C ILE A 206 3.28 8.91 2.01
N PHE A 207 4.08 9.54 2.87
CA PHE A 207 5.32 10.18 2.45
C PHE A 207 6.33 9.15 1.92
N ILE A 208 6.36 7.93 2.46
CA ILE A 208 7.19 6.84 1.93
C ILE A 208 6.73 6.45 0.52
N LEU A 209 5.41 6.35 0.30
CA LEU A 209 4.87 6.07 -1.02
C LEU A 209 5.19 7.17 -2.03
N ALA A 210 5.03 8.44 -1.64
CA ALA A 210 5.39 9.60 -2.46
C ALA A 210 6.89 9.61 -2.80
N ALA A 211 7.75 9.26 -1.83
CA ALA A 211 9.18 9.14 -2.05
C ALA A 211 9.52 8.00 -3.03
N LYS A 212 8.81 6.87 -2.98
CA LYS A 212 8.93 5.80 -3.99
C LYS A 212 8.53 6.30 -5.38
N ALA A 213 7.43 7.04 -5.51
CA ALA A 213 6.99 7.62 -6.78
C ALA A 213 8.01 8.59 -7.39
N ILE A 214 8.56 9.50 -6.58
CA ILE A 214 9.61 10.43 -7.00
C ILE A 214 10.88 9.65 -7.40
N SER A 215 11.27 8.66 -6.60
CA SER A 215 12.47 7.87 -6.85
C SER A 215 12.39 7.06 -8.14
N PHE A 216 11.22 6.47 -8.40
CA PHE A 216 10.88 5.82 -9.65
C PHE A 216 11.12 6.73 -10.85
N THR A 217 10.55 7.94 -10.82
CA THR A 217 10.72 8.91 -11.91
C THR A 217 12.19 9.29 -12.10
N ILE A 218 12.92 9.57 -11.02
CA ILE A 218 14.34 9.94 -11.08
C ILE A 218 15.18 8.79 -11.69
N LEU A 219 14.99 7.56 -11.22
CA LEU A 219 15.77 6.40 -11.67
C LEU A 219 15.43 6.04 -13.12
N ARG A 220 14.14 6.06 -13.49
CA ARG A 220 13.70 5.87 -14.87
C ARG A 220 14.24 6.96 -15.81
N TYR A 221 14.18 8.23 -15.41
CA TYR A 221 14.76 9.34 -16.17
C TYR A 221 16.27 9.16 -16.38
N LYS A 222 17.03 8.79 -15.35
CA LYS A 222 18.46 8.51 -15.47
C LYS A 222 18.74 7.39 -16.48
N LYS A 223 17.96 6.30 -16.46
CA LYS A 223 18.07 5.19 -17.42
C LYS A 223 17.79 5.66 -18.85
N LEU A 224 16.69 6.38 -19.06
CA LEU A 224 16.33 6.94 -20.36
C LEU A 224 17.40 7.90 -20.90
N LYS A 225 17.93 8.78 -20.03
CA LYS A 225 18.99 9.73 -20.39
C LYS A 225 20.30 9.02 -20.79
N ILE A 226 20.70 7.97 -20.07
CA ILE A 226 21.88 7.18 -20.43
C ILE A 226 21.69 6.51 -21.80
N THR A 227 20.54 5.89 -22.04
CA THR A 227 20.21 5.27 -23.33
C THR A 227 20.22 6.30 -24.45
N HIS A 228 19.63 7.47 -24.22
CA HIS A 228 19.60 8.57 -25.19
C HIS A 228 21.01 9.07 -25.52
N LEU A 229 21.86 9.28 -24.52
CA LEU A 229 23.25 9.71 -24.72
C LEU A 229 24.07 8.68 -25.50
N LYS A 230 23.89 7.38 -25.23
CA LYS A 230 24.52 6.31 -26.01
C LYS A 230 24.13 6.36 -27.48
N ASN A 231 22.88 6.71 -27.78
CA ASN A 231 22.38 6.87 -29.14
C ASN A 231 22.82 8.20 -29.79
N GLN A 232 22.97 9.28 -29.02
CA GLN A 232 23.39 10.61 -29.51
C GLN A 232 24.89 10.72 -29.83
N ILE A 233 25.76 9.90 -29.23
CA ILE A 233 27.18 9.84 -29.64
C ILE A 233 27.32 9.48 -31.14
N GLN A 234 26.25 9.00 -31.79
CA GLN A 234 26.19 8.74 -33.22
C GLN A 234 25.66 9.92 -34.08
N ASN A 235 25.11 11.00 -33.52
CA ASN A 235 24.55 12.14 -34.28
C ASN A 235 24.68 13.49 -33.53
N THR A 236 25.38 14.46 -34.13
CA THR A 236 25.78 15.74 -33.53
C THR A 236 24.68 16.83 -33.56
N GLY A 237 24.37 17.43 -32.40
CA GLY A 237 23.55 18.66 -32.29
C GLY A 237 23.43 19.19 -30.85
N LEU A 238 24.04 20.35 -30.55
CA LEU A 238 24.22 20.88 -29.19
C LEU A 238 23.11 21.82 -28.67
N HIS A 239 22.15 22.22 -29.50
CA HIS A 239 21.11 23.20 -29.13
C HIS A 239 19.76 22.59 -28.72
N GLU A 240 19.65 21.26 -28.71
CA GLU A 240 18.39 20.50 -28.51
C GLU A 240 18.29 19.86 -27.10
N VAL A 241 19.33 19.98 -26.28
CA VAL A 241 19.54 19.18 -25.06
C VAL A 241 18.50 19.46 -23.96
N ALA A 242 18.11 20.73 -23.75
CA ALA A 242 17.17 21.09 -22.68
C ALA A 242 15.73 20.59 -22.96
N ARG A 243 15.24 20.76 -24.20
CA ARG A 243 13.94 20.23 -24.64
C ARG A 243 13.91 18.70 -24.57
N THR A 244 15.05 18.07 -24.89
CA THR A 244 15.22 16.62 -24.82
C THR A 244 15.19 16.12 -23.37
N ASN A 245 15.85 16.80 -22.42
CA ASN A 245 15.80 16.42 -21.00
C ASN A 245 14.38 16.49 -20.43
N PHE A 246 13.62 17.53 -20.76
CA PHE A 246 12.22 17.64 -20.31
C PHE A 246 11.35 16.53 -20.92
N SER A 247 11.52 16.22 -22.21
CA SER A 247 10.83 15.10 -22.87
C SER A 247 11.11 13.76 -22.19
N LEU A 248 12.38 13.46 -21.89
CA LEU A 248 12.79 12.25 -21.18
C LEU A 248 12.22 12.19 -19.76
N LEU A 249 12.11 13.33 -19.08
CA LEU A 249 11.49 13.42 -17.75
C LEU A 249 9.99 13.14 -17.84
N MET A 250 9.30 13.71 -18.82
CA MET A 250 7.87 13.42 -19.06
C MET A 250 7.64 11.95 -19.40
N GLU A 251 8.53 11.32 -20.17
CA GLU A 251 8.46 9.88 -20.46
C GLU A 251 8.77 9.02 -19.21
N ALA A 252 9.63 9.50 -18.31
CA ALA A 252 9.85 8.86 -17.02
C ALA A 252 8.65 8.99 -16.08
N TRP A 253 7.96 10.14 -16.11
CA TRP A 253 6.76 10.43 -15.32
C TRP A 253 5.49 9.80 -15.90
N ARG A 254 5.50 9.45 -17.20
CA ARG A 254 4.35 8.95 -17.95
C ARG A 254 3.51 7.92 -17.18
N PRO A 255 4.07 6.85 -16.58
CA PRO A 255 3.27 5.87 -15.83
C PRO A 255 2.42 6.47 -14.70
N ILE A 256 2.96 7.45 -13.97
CA ILE A 256 2.26 8.10 -12.86
C ILE A 256 1.21 9.07 -13.39
N SER A 257 1.54 9.85 -14.44
CA SER A 257 0.56 10.75 -15.07
C SER A 257 -0.66 10.02 -15.64
N MET A 258 -0.51 8.74 -15.98
CA MET A 258 -1.61 7.96 -16.54
C MET A 258 -2.60 7.52 -15.46
N GLY A 259 -2.20 7.30 -14.20
CA GLY A 259 -3.17 7.05 -13.13
C GLY A 259 -3.80 8.32 -12.54
N PHE A 260 -3.42 9.51 -13.03
CA PHE A 260 -4.06 10.76 -12.60
C PHE A 260 -5.54 10.79 -13.03
N LYS A 261 -6.43 10.55 -12.06
CA LYS A 261 -7.81 11.02 -12.11
C LYS A 261 -7.80 12.45 -11.54
N LYS A 262 -8.56 13.37 -12.15
CA LYS A 262 -8.83 14.68 -11.56
C LYS A 262 -9.34 14.47 -10.12
N ARG A 263 -9.07 15.44 -9.23
CA ARG A 263 -9.46 15.33 -7.81
C ARG A 263 -10.94 14.97 -7.74
N TRP A 264 -11.32 14.04 -6.86
CA TRP A 264 -12.68 13.49 -6.86
C TRP A 264 -13.73 14.59 -6.69
N TRP A 265 -13.47 15.56 -5.82
CA TRP A 265 -14.32 16.75 -5.64
C TRP A 265 -14.44 17.61 -6.90
N ASP A 266 -13.40 17.65 -7.75
CA ASP A 266 -13.42 18.34 -9.06
C ASP A 266 -14.18 17.53 -10.14
N CYS A 267 -14.60 16.29 -9.86
CA CYS A 267 -15.08 15.35 -10.88
C CYS A 267 -16.36 14.58 -10.57
N ILE A 268 -16.90 14.65 -9.35
CA ILE A 268 -18.23 14.08 -9.07
C ILE A 268 -19.29 14.70 -9.97
N ALA A 269 -20.29 13.92 -10.39
CA ALA A 269 -21.44 14.48 -11.10
C ALA A 269 -22.14 15.52 -10.23
N LEU A 270 -22.62 16.60 -10.85
CA LEU A 270 -23.58 17.49 -10.19
C LEU A 270 -24.88 16.70 -9.96
N PRO A 271 -25.38 16.61 -8.72
CA PRO A 271 -26.71 16.10 -8.46
C PRO A 271 -27.77 16.86 -9.27
N ASP A 272 -28.84 16.18 -9.68
CA ASP A 272 -29.89 16.76 -10.54
C ASP A 272 -30.60 17.97 -9.90
N ASP A 273 -30.54 18.11 -8.57
CA ASP A 273 -31.10 19.20 -7.78
C ASP A 273 -30.16 20.41 -7.62
N ILE A 274 -28.92 20.33 -8.11
CA ILE A 274 -27.95 21.43 -8.05
C ILE A 274 -27.88 22.13 -9.41
N ASP A 275 -28.34 23.37 -9.44
CA ASP A 275 -28.15 24.25 -10.60
C ASP A 275 -26.65 24.43 -10.88
N SER A 276 -26.28 24.31 -12.17
CA SER A 276 -24.97 24.62 -12.73
C SER A 276 -24.36 25.95 -12.24
N SER A 277 -25.19 26.96 -11.94
CA SER A 277 -24.72 28.24 -11.38
C SER A 277 -24.10 28.11 -9.98
N ARG A 278 -24.44 27.04 -9.25
CA ARG A 278 -23.99 26.72 -7.89
C ARG A 278 -22.87 25.68 -7.87
N GLU A 279 -22.39 25.22 -9.02
CA GLU A 279 -21.34 24.20 -9.12
C GLU A 279 -20.11 24.58 -8.29
N ALA A 280 -19.60 25.81 -8.43
CA ALA A 280 -18.40 26.24 -7.69
C ALA A 280 -18.57 26.13 -6.17
N SER A 281 -19.76 26.45 -5.64
CA SER A 281 -20.07 26.31 -4.21
C SER A 281 -20.16 24.85 -3.78
N PHE A 282 -20.77 23.99 -4.61
CA PHE A 282 -20.87 22.55 -4.35
C PHE A 282 -19.48 21.90 -4.34
N ARG A 283 -18.65 22.21 -5.34
CA ARG A 283 -17.25 21.74 -5.42
C ARG A 283 -16.44 22.14 -4.19
N MET A 284 -16.66 23.35 -3.67
CA MET A 284 -15.97 23.85 -2.49
C MET A 284 -16.40 23.14 -1.19
N GLN A 285 -17.70 22.90 -0.99
CA GLN A 285 -18.21 22.15 0.15
C GLN A 285 -17.69 20.70 0.17
N ILE A 286 -17.66 20.05 -0.99
CA ILE A 286 -17.17 18.68 -1.13
C ILE A 286 -15.66 18.63 -0.87
N LYS A 287 -14.93 19.67 -1.30
CA LYS A 287 -13.51 19.82 -0.98
C LYS A 287 -13.32 19.99 0.53
N GLU A 288 -14.13 20.81 1.21
CA GLU A 288 -14.08 21.02 2.67
C GLU A 288 -14.35 19.73 3.45
N LEU A 289 -15.40 18.97 3.07
CA LEU A 289 -15.71 17.64 3.61
C LEU A 289 -14.53 16.65 3.51
N ALA A 290 -13.77 16.70 2.42
CA ALA A 290 -12.59 15.83 2.24
C ALA A 290 -11.46 16.14 3.24
N PHE A 291 -11.49 17.30 3.89
CA PHE A 291 -10.51 17.76 4.86
C PHE A 291 -11.07 17.81 6.29
N GLU A 292 -12.29 17.32 6.53
CA GLU A 292 -12.86 17.19 7.88
C GLU A 292 -12.42 15.88 8.55
N GLU A 293 -11.78 15.98 9.73
CA GLU A 293 -11.36 14.85 10.58
C GLU A 293 -12.54 13.99 11.09
N GLU A 294 -13.79 14.45 10.92
CA GLU A 294 -14.98 13.76 11.42
C GLU A 294 -15.30 12.45 10.68
N ALA A 295 -14.92 12.31 9.41
CA ALA A 295 -15.15 11.08 8.65
C ALA A 295 -14.38 9.88 9.23
N GLU A 296 -13.20 10.13 9.81
CA GLU A 296 -12.38 9.13 10.50
C GLU A 296 -13.01 8.73 11.84
N LYS A 297 -13.55 9.71 12.60
CA LYS A 297 -14.28 9.46 13.86
C LYS A 297 -15.54 8.60 13.68
N VAL A 298 -16.26 8.77 12.57
CA VAL A 298 -17.50 8.03 12.30
C VAL A 298 -17.23 6.60 11.81
N THR A 299 -16.19 6.39 11.01
CA THR A 299 -15.87 5.07 10.43
C THR A 299 -15.03 4.19 11.34
N SER A 300 -14.26 4.78 12.27
CA SER A 300 -13.41 4.05 13.23
C SER A 300 -14.20 3.03 14.07
N SER A 301 -15.38 3.40 14.57
CA SER A 301 -16.25 2.51 15.37
C SER A 301 -16.75 1.29 14.58
N PHE A 302 -16.95 1.42 13.27
CA PHE A 302 -17.35 0.31 12.39
C PHE A 302 -16.18 -0.60 12.04
N LEU A 303 -14.98 -0.03 11.87
CA LEU A 303 -13.75 -0.78 11.64
C LEU A 303 -13.33 -1.59 12.89
N HIS A 304 -13.58 -1.05 14.08
CA HIS A 304 -13.37 -1.74 15.37
C HIS A 304 -14.35 -2.89 15.63
N ALA A 305 -15.55 -2.86 15.03
CA ALA A 305 -16.56 -3.91 15.23
C ALA A 305 -16.31 -5.17 14.38
N LEU A 306 -15.34 -5.14 13.45
CA LEU A 306 -15.03 -6.21 12.50
C LEU A 306 -13.83 -7.08 12.96
N GLU A 307 -13.63 -7.27 14.27
CA GLU A 307 -12.50 -8.02 14.85
C GLU A 307 -12.43 -9.49 14.37
N ASP A 308 -11.79 -9.70 13.21
CA ASP A 308 -11.19 -10.96 12.77
C ASP A 308 -9.83 -11.12 13.47
N ASP A 309 -9.87 -11.38 14.77
CA ASP A 309 -8.72 -11.32 15.69
C ASP A 309 -7.56 -12.31 15.39
N TYR A 310 -7.61 -13.04 14.27
CA TYR A 310 -6.57 -13.99 13.86
C TYR A 310 -6.18 -13.94 12.37
N SER A 311 -6.74 -13.02 11.56
CA SER A 311 -6.44 -12.91 10.13
C SER A 311 -5.88 -11.54 9.73
N VAL A 312 -4.81 -11.10 10.40
CA VAL A 312 -4.14 -9.83 10.05
C VAL A 312 -3.44 -9.99 8.70
N CYS A 313 -3.97 -9.32 7.67
CA CYS A 313 -3.40 -9.29 6.33
C CYS A 313 -2.29 -8.23 6.22
N CYS A 314 -1.47 -8.32 5.17
CA CYS A 314 -0.57 -7.23 4.81
C CYS A 314 -1.39 -6.01 4.40
N GLN A 315 -1.28 -4.93 5.18
CA GLN A 315 -1.95 -3.66 4.92
C GLN A 315 -0.95 -2.66 4.36
N GLY A 316 -1.40 -1.86 3.39
CA GLY A 316 -0.56 -0.88 2.74
C GLY A 316 -1.29 -0.11 1.66
N THR A 317 -0.56 0.83 1.07
CA THR A 317 -1.04 1.66 -0.03
C THR A 317 -0.21 1.38 -1.26
N ALA A 318 -0.85 1.24 -2.42
CA ALA A 318 -0.17 0.97 -3.68
C ALA A 318 -0.85 1.65 -4.87
N PHE A 319 -0.07 1.86 -5.92
CA PHE A 319 -0.54 2.42 -7.18
C PHE A 319 -0.72 1.31 -8.21
N PHE A 320 -1.96 1.05 -8.60
CA PHE A 320 -2.34 0.01 -9.56
C PHE A 320 -2.78 0.63 -10.89
N PRO A 321 -1.98 0.57 -11.96
CA PRO A 321 -2.23 1.33 -13.18
C PRO A 321 -3.53 0.95 -13.93
N LEU A 322 -3.98 -0.31 -13.85
CA LEU A 322 -5.17 -0.80 -14.54
C LEU A 322 -6.40 -0.82 -13.65
N GLN A 323 -6.29 -1.31 -12.41
CA GLN A 323 -7.37 -1.29 -11.42
C GLN A 323 -7.79 0.14 -11.12
N SER A 324 -6.86 1.12 -11.12
CA SER A 324 -7.22 2.54 -11.00
C SER A 324 -8.08 3.05 -12.16
N CYS A 325 -8.18 2.33 -13.28
CA CYS A 325 -9.06 2.67 -14.39
C CYS A 325 -10.44 2.01 -14.31
N MET A 326 -10.68 1.10 -13.37
CA MET A 326 -12.02 0.56 -13.11
C MET A 326 -12.86 1.65 -12.45
N ASN A 327 -14.13 1.74 -12.86
CA ASN A 327 -15.08 2.68 -12.30
C ASN A 327 -15.90 1.98 -11.22
N HIS A 328 -16.43 2.76 -10.27
CA HIS A 328 -17.25 2.20 -9.21
C HIS A 328 -18.71 2.09 -9.65
N SER A 329 -19.37 1.00 -9.28
CA SER A 329 -20.78 0.75 -9.56
C SER A 329 -21.49 0.23 -8.31
N CYS A 330 -22.75 0.61 -8.14
CA CYS A 330 -23.59 0.08 -7.06
C CYS A 330 -23.98 -1.40 -7.29
N CYS A 331 -23.82 -1.89 -8.52
CA CYS A 331 -24.08 -3.28 -8.91
C CYS A 331 -22.85 -3.84 -9.64
N PRO A 332 -21.71 -4.01 -8.93
CA PRO A 332 -20.44 -4.35 -9.56
C PRO A 332 -20.52 -5.71 -10.25
N ASN A 333 -19.79 -5.86 -11.35
CA ASN A 333 -19.66 -7.12 -12.07
C ASN A 333 -18.32 -7.80 -11.82
N ALA A 334 -17.39 -7.12 -11.14
CA ALA A 334 -16.12 -7.66 -10.71
C ALA A 334 -15.79 -7.28 -9.26
N LYS A 335 -14.90 -8.03 -8.61
CA LYS A 335 -14.39 -7.70 -7.26
C LYS A 335 -12.91 -7.98 -7.14
N ALA A 336 -12.25 -7.24 -6.26
CA ALA A 336 -10.94 -7.62 -5.77
C ALA A 336 -11.06 -8.86 -4.88
N PHE A 337 -10.25 -9.89 -5.15
CA PHE A 337 -10.27 -11.14 -4.41
C PHE A 337 -8.90 -11.82 -4.43
N LYS A 338 -8.51 -12.47 -3.33
CA LYS A 338 -7.26 -13.23 -3.22
C LYS A 338 -7.57 -14.72 -3.13
N ARG A 339 -7.14 -15.49 -4.13
CA ARG A 339 -7.16 -16.96 -4.08
C ARG A 339 -5.91 -17.47 -3.36
N GLU A 340 -5.87 -18.76 -3.06
CA GLU A 340 -4.74 -19.38 -2.33
C GLU A 340 -3.40 -19.26 -3.07
N GLU A 341 -3.44 -19.17 -4.41
CA GLU A 341 -2.29 -18.94 -5.26
C GLU A 341 -1.85 -17.46 -5.34
N ASP A 342 -2.72 -16.51 -4.98
CA ASP A 342 -2.46 -15.07 -5.08
C ASP A 342 -1.79 -14.55 -3.82
N ARG A 343 -0.50 -14.84 -3.68
CA ARG A 343 0.22 -14.64 -2.42
C ARG A 343 1.01 -13.33 -2.30
N ASP A 344 0.98 -12.49 -3.34
CA ASP A 344 1.68 -11.20 -3.41
C ASP A 344 0.69 -10.03 -3.33
N GLY A 345 1.19 -8.80 -3.46
CA GLY A 345 0.43 -7.56 -3.40
C GLY A 345 -0.28 -7.17 -4.70
N GLN A 346 -0.26 -8.00 -5.76
CA GLN A 346 -0.93 -7.66 -7.03
C GLN A 346 -2.45 -7.55 -6.83
N ALA A 347 -3.11 -6.59 -7.46
CA ALA A 347 -4.57 -6.55 -7.40
C ALA A 347 -5.11 -7.67 -8.30
N THR A 348 -5.86 -8.60 -7.71
CA THR A 348 -6.48 -9.71 -8.43
C THR A 348 -7.98 -9.45 -8.47
N ILE A 349 -8.51 -9.33 -9.69
CA ILE A 349 -9.90 -9.00 -9.96
C ILE A 349 -10.55 -10.22 -10.61
N ILE A 350 -11.64 -10.70 -10.00
CA ILE A 350 -12.44 -11.81 -10.51
C ILE A 350 -13.84 -11.33 -10.85
N ALA A 351 -14.51 -12.02 -11.76
CA ALA A 351 -15.88 -11.74 -12.13
C ALA A 351 -16.85 -12.18 -11.01
N LEU A 352 -17.82 -11.32 -10.68
CA LEU A 352 -18.90 -11.61 -9.73
C LEU A 352 -20.09 -12.31 -10.37
N ARG A 353 -20.19 -12.21 -11.69
CA ARG A 353 -21.22 -12.80 -12.55
C ARG A 353 -20.64 -12.92 -13.96
N THR A 354 -21.37 -13.52 -14.88
CA THR A 354 -20.96 -13.49 -16.29
C THR A 354 -20.78 -12.03 -16.76
N ILE A 355 -19.62 -11.75 -17.37
CA ILE A 355 -19.28 -10.47 -18.01
C ILE A 355 -19.21 -10.71 -19.51
N SER A 356 -19.96 -9.94 -20.28
CA SER A 356 -19.98 -10.10 -21.73
C SER A 356 -18.84 -9.30 -22.38
N LYS A 357 -18.37 -9.77 -23.54
CA LYS A 357 -17.44 -9.01 -24.37
C LYS A 357 -18.01 -7.62 -24.68
N GLY A 358 -17.20 -6.60 -24.39
CA GLY A 358 -17.52 -5.18 -24.58
C GLY A 358 -18.18 -4.53 -23.37
N GLU A 359 -18.54 -5.29 -22.34
CA GLU A 359 -19.01 -4.77 -21.05
C GLU A 359 -17.89 -4.04 -20.32
N GLU A 360 -18.23 -3.00 -19.56
CA GLU A 360 -17.31 -2.31 -18.66
C GLU A 360 -17.14 -3.13 -17.38
N ASP A 361 -15.91 -3.28 -16.93
CA ASP A 361 -15.59 -3.97 -15.69
C ASP A 361 -15.63 -2.94 -14.54
N GLU A 362 -16.61 -3.10 -13.64
CA GLU A 362 -16.98 -2.15 -12.57
C GLU A 362 -17.07 -2.80 -11.19
#